data_AF-A0A524QYV2-F1
#
_entry.id   AF-A0A524QYV2-F1
#
_cell.length_a   1.000
_cell.length_b   1.000
_cell.length_c   1.000
_cell.angle_alpha   90.00
_cell.angle_beta   90.00
_cell.angle_gamma   90.00
#
_symmetry.space_group_name_H-M   'P 1'
#
loop_
_entity.id
_entity.type
_entity.pdbx_description
1 polymer ?
#
loop_
_entity_poly.entity_id
_entity_poly.type
_entity_poly.pdbx_seq_one_letter_code
_entity_poly.pdbx_strand_id
1 'polypeptide(L)'
;MELRIGEQNEPTRPAGHQPFGVRRRIPAPRLSCGRDAPAHRRVSCEIRGYRFRHHRRPDRGGGLCLPWNESHQSRGDTMIFAEKPKRIRVMFTPFRDGLQSSFGGKVRLNDFLGAVELSAEAGIRHFEFGGGARFQAPFFYLGENPFECMRKFKDAAGPGADLQILTRSVSGVTLTTQSPEGLALQGKMMAAAGTTWDRNFDYMNDVRSLLNTGKPIVDAGMHHQCVIALMGLPFESDKVHTAEFYFNIGKQILAFHESGECRVDSLCLKDASGTTAPMTIYKTAVELKKIMPPEMPLWMHTNDTASTAVSCYQAAIHGGCDGVDLSVRPMASGTVQPDARSLAHALKGTGYTLDIDVSKMPEIEKMTTDLMADYDFNPTTTSADARVLGFPMPGGAIGPNVHMMVKAGILDKYSEVLNEFPVVVEAGGAWT
;
A
#
# COMPACT_ATOMS: atom_id res chain seq x y z
N MET A 1 34.54 53.86 -6.64
CA MET A 1 35.04 52.96 -5.59
C MET A 1 34.71 51.55 -6.05
N GLU A 2 35.60 50.99 -6.86
CA GLU A 2 35.53 49.61 -7.33
C GLU A 2 35.76 48.67 -6.15
N LEU A 3 34.82 47.76 -5.90
CA LEU A 3 34.96 46.74 -4.87
C LEU A 3 35.37 45.42 -5.53
N ARG A 4 36.58 45.01 -5.16
CA ARG A 4 37.28 43.79 -5.58
C ARG A 4 36.47 42.55 -5.24
N ILE A 5 36.44 41.64 -6.21
CA ILE A 5 35.92 40.28 -6.10
C ILE A 5 36.95 39.48 -5.29
N GLY A 6 36.53 38.93 -4.14
CA GLY A 6 37.34 38.01 -3.35
C GLY A 6 37.29 36.60 -3.94
N GLU A 7 38.46 36.02 -4.17
CA GLU A 7 38.66 34.63 -4.56
C GLU A 7 37.97 33.67 -3.57
N GLN A 8 37.04 32.86 -4.07
CA GLN A 8 36.51 31.72 -3.33
C GLN A 8 37.29 30.47 -3.72
N ASN A 9 37.74 29.76 -2.68
CA ASN A 9 38.44 28.49 -2.71
C ASN A 9 37.79 27.46 -3.65
N GLU A 10 38.61 26.87 -4.51
CA GLU A 10 38.28 25.68 -5.30
C GLU A 10 37.93 24.50 -4.38
N PRO A 11 36.82 23.77 -4.62
CA PRO A 11 36.63 22.47 -4.01
C PRO A 11 37.52 21.43 -4.73
N THR A 12 38.38 20.79 -3.94
CA THR A 12 39.23 19.68 -4.32
C THR A 12 38.44 18.55 -4.99
N ARG A 13 38.85 18.18 -6.22
CA ARG A 13 38.31 17.02 -6.96
C ARG A 13 38.58 15.73 -6.18
N PRO A 14 37.60 14.83 -5.97
CA PRO A 14 37.91 13.47 -5.54
C PRO A 14 38.55 12.70 -6.71
N ALA A 15 39.56 11.92 -6.36
CA ALA A 15 40.40 11.12 -7.26
C ALA A 15 39.56 10.18 -8.15
N GLY A 16 40.02 10.02 -9.40
CA GLY A 16 39.31 9.34 -10.47
C GLY A 16 38.93 7.88 -10.18
N HIS A 17 37.71 7.53 -10.60
CA HIS A 17 37.31 6.15 -10.81
C HIS A 17 37.95 5.62 -12.11
N GLN A 18 38.78 4.59 -11.98
CA GLN A 18 39.16 3.74 -13.10
C GLN A 18 38.07 2.67 -13.36
N PRO A 19 37.93 2.20 -14.62
CA PRO A 19 36.79 1.37 -15.03
C PRO A 19 37.01 -0.13 -14.80
N PHE A 20 35.90 -0.80 -14.45
CA PHE A 20 35.56 -2.22 -14.61
C PHE A 20 36.69 -3.23 -14.88
N GLY A 21 37.09 -3.94 -13.82
CA GLY A 21 37.76 -5.23 -13.91
C GLY A 21 36.76 -6.39 -13.78
N VAL A 22 36.60 -7.14 -14.87
CA VAL A 22 35.80 -8.38 -14.97
C VAL A 22 36.20 -9.37 -13.87
N ARG A 23 35.35 -9.60 -12.87
CA ARG A 23 35.55 -10.69 -11.91
C ARG A 23 35.18 -12.03 -12.55
N ARG A 24 36.19 -12.90 -12.65
CA ARG A 24 36.10 -14.29 -13.10
C ARG A 24 35.03 -15.06 -12.31
N ARG A 25 34.16 -15.78 -13.03
CA ARG A 25 33.20 -16.74 -12.48
C ARG A 25 33.94 -17.83 -11.68
N ILE A 26 33.59 -17.98 -10.41
CA ILE A 26 33.94 -19.16 -9.61
C ILE A 26 32.92 -20.26 -9.98
N PRO A 27 33.35 -21.45 -10.45
CA PRO A 27 32.41 -22.49 -10.86
C PRO A 27 31.76 -23.15 -9.65
N ALA A 28 30.43 -23.31 -9.69
CA ALA A 28 29.68 -24.13 -8.74
C ALA A 28 30.11 -25.60 -8.81
N PRO A 29 30.12 -26.34 -7.67
CA PRO A 29 30.50 -27.74 -7.69
C PRO A 29 29.47 -28.57 -8.45
N ARG A 30 29.96 -29.33 -9.44
CA ARG A 30 29.18 -30.34 -10.18
C ARG A 30 28.94 -31.53 -9.26
N LEU A 31 27.68 -31.79 -8.91
CA LEU A 31 27.26 -33.10 -8.39
C LEU A 31 27.12 -34.07 -9.57
N SER A 32 28.08 -34.98 -9.71
CA SER A 32 28.04 -36.07 -10.67
C SER A 32 27.02 -37.13 -10.21
N CYS A 33 26.01 -37.38 -11.04
CA CYS A 33 25.13 -38.53 -10.92
C CYS A 33 25.89 -39.81 -11.31
N GLY A 34 26.39 -40.53 -10.30
CA GLY A 34 26.91 -41.88 -10.46
C GLY A 34 25.75 -42.85 -10.70
N ARG A 35 25.73 -43.47 -11.89
CA ARG A 35 25.02 -44.73 -12.12
C ARG A 35 25.79 -45.82 -11.39
N ASP A 36 25.15 -46.46 -10.42
CA ASP A 36 25.37 -47.87 -10.08
C ASP A 36 24.24 -48.32 -9.13
N ALA A 37 23.33 -49.13 -9.67
CA ALA A 37 22.25 -49.76 -8.92
C ALA A 37 22.65 -51.19 -8.55
N PRO A 38 22.31 -51.64 -7.32
CA PRO A 38 21.80 -52.98 -7.16
C PRO A 38 20.45 -53.02 -6.43
N ALA A 39 19.72 -54.09 -6.73
CA ALA A 39 18.30 -54.29 -6.51
C ALA A 39 17.83 -54.36 -5.04
N HIS A 40 16.58 -53.90 -4.86
CA HIS A 40 15.58 -54.32 -3.87
C HIS A 40 16.05 -54.92 -2.54
N ARG A 41 16.00 -54.12 -1.46
CA ARG A 41 15.57 -54.58 -0.12
C ARG A 41 14.75 -53.50 0.57
N ARG A 42 13.49 -53.82 0.91
CA ARG A 42 12.64 -53.02 1.79
C ARG A 42 13.26 -53.03 3.18
N VAL A 43 13.65 -51.87 3.68
CA VAL A 43 14.03 -51.68 5.09
C VAL A 43 12.81 -51.11 5.80
N SER A 44 12.16 -51.95 6.62
CA SER A 44 11.15 -51.56 7.58
C SER A 44 11.82 -50.84 8.76
N CYS A 45 11.46 -49.58 9.00
CA CYS A 45 11.82 -48.87 10.22
C CYS A 45 10.80 -49.24 11.32
N GLU A 46 11.22 -50.05 12.30
CA GLU A 46 10.45 -50.33 13.51
C GLU A 46 10.52 -49.13 14.46
N ILE A 47 9.40 -48.43 14.68
CA ILE A 47 9.20 -47.62 15.88
C ILE A 47 8.58 -48.54 16.93
N ARG A 48 9.41 -49.04 17.85
CA ARG A 48 8.96 -49.76 19.05
C ARG A 48 8.48 -48.74 20.09
N GLY A 49 7.22 -48.84 20.50
CA GLY A 49 6.82 -48.20 21.77
C GLY A 49 5.39 -47.73 21.97
N TYR A 50 4.35 -48.31 21.34
CA TYR A 50 2.97 -48.14 21.84
C TYR A 50 2.16 -49.43 21.63
N ARG A 51 1.83 -50.12 22.73
CA ARG A 51 0.90 -51.28 22.72
C ARG A 51 -0.54 -50.77 22.68
N PHE A 52 -1.20 -50.86 21.54
CA PHE A 52 -2.66 -50.75 21.50
C PHE A 52 -3.28 -52.07 21.98
N ARG A 53 -4.00 -52.04 23.10
CA ARG A 53 -4.91 -53.12 23.50
C ARG A 53 -6.09 -53.14 22.54
N HIS A 54 -6.26 -54.22 21.79
CA HIS A 54 -7.50 -54.50 21.07
C HIS A 54 -8.62 -54.77 22.09
N HIS A 55 -9.47 -53.77 22.33
CA HIS A 55 -10.79 -54.02 22.90
C HIS A 55 -11.78 -54.37 21.79
N ARG A 56 -12.49 -55.50 22.01
CA ARG A 56 -13.59 -56.00 21.18
C ARG A 56 -14.63 -54.91 20.97
N ARG A 57 -15.09 -54.75 19.72
CA ARG A 57 -16.26 -53.93 19.38
C ARG A 57 -17.49 -54.48 20.12
N PRO A 58 -18.28 -53.66 20.83
CA PRO A 58 -19.67 -53.97 21.06
C PRO A 58 -20.51 -53.60 19.83
N ASP A 59 -21.64 -54.27 19.78
CA ASP A 59 -22.56 -54.44 18.67
C ASP A 59 -23.31 -53.16 18.25
N ARG A 60 -23.94 -53.27 17.09
CA ARG A 60 -24.69 -52.25 16.34
C ARG A 60 -25.69 -51.47 17.21
N GLY A 61 -25.58 -50.15 17.17
CA GLY A 61 -26.64 -49.20 17.48
C GLY A 61 -26.60 -48.06 16.47
N GLY A 62 -27.69 -47.84 15.74
CA GLY A 62 -27.76 -46.91 14.61
C GLY A 62 -27.38 -45.48 14.99
N GLY A 63 -26.26 -45.01 14.44
CA GLY A 63 -25.95 -43.59 14.34
C GLY A 63 -26.14 -43.16 12.89
N LEU A 64 -27.17 -42.37 12.62
CA LEU A 64 -27.30 -41.66 11.35
C LEU A 64 -25.98 -40.91 11.09
N CYS A 65 -25.27 -41.25 10.01
CA CYS A 65 -24.48 -40.23 9.33
C CYS A 65 -25.49 -39.21 8.81
N LEU A 66 -25.66 -38.11 9.53
CA LEU A 66 -26.44 -37.00 9.03
C LEU A 66 -25.74 -36.51 7.75
N PRO A 67 -26.46 -36.42 6.61
CA PRO A 67 -25.94 -35.71 5.45
C PRO A 67 -25.55 -34.30 5.87
N TRP A 68 -24.56 -33.72 5.20
CA TRP A 68 -24.30 -32.28 5.28
C TRP A 68 -25.57 -31.58 4.79
N ASN A 69 -26.48 -31.24 5.71
CA ASN A 69 -27.77 -30.64 5.40
C ASN A 69 -27.52 -29.22 4.91
N GLU A 70 -27.79 -28.95 3.63
CA GLU A 70 -27.85 -27.62 3.00
C GLU A 70 -29.06 -26.79 3.49
N SER A 71 -29.39 -26.86 4.78
CA SER A 71 -30.55 -26.18 5.36
C SER A 71 -30.17 -25.46 6.65
N HIS A 72 -29.30 -24.45 6.55
CA HIS A 72 -29.12 -23.40 7.55
C HIS A 72 -29.12 -22.02 6.86
N GLN A 73 -30.20 -21.70 6.13
CA GLN A 73 -30.53 -20.30 5.86
C GLN A 73 -31.22 -19.71 7.09
N SER A 74 -30.43 -19.50 8.14
CA SER A 74 -30.84 -18.71 9.31
C SER A 74 -29.71 -17.77 9.65
N ARG A 75 -29.81 -16.52 9.18
CA ARG A 75 -29.04 -15.32 9.58
C ARG A 75 -27.80 -15.63 10.44
N GLY A 76 -26.63 -15.81 9.82
CA GLY A 76 -25.38 -15.90 10.58
C GLY A 76 -24.17 -16.57 9.93
N ASP A 77 -24.11 -16.72 8.60
CA ASP A 77 -22.85 -17.14 7.96
C ASP A 77 -21.85 -15.97 8.02
N THR A 78 -20.84 -16.11 8.86
CA THR A 78 -19.89 -15.08 9.32
C THR A 78 -18.87 -14.60 8.27
N MET A 79 -19.13 -14.84 6.98
CA MET A 79 -18.28 -14.43 5.86
C MET A 79 -18.99 -13.37 5.00
N ILE A 80 -18.22 -12.46 4.40
CA ILE A 80 -18.78 -11.34 3.62
C ILE A 80 -19.60 -11.85 2.42
N PHE A 81 -20.76 -11.25 2.17
CA PHE A 81 -21.64 -11.64 1.05
C PHE A 81 -22.36 -10.43 0.45
N ALA A 82 -22.53 -10.42 -0.86
CA ALA A 82 -23.31 -9.43 -1.59
C ALA A 82 -24.63 -10.04 -2.05
N GLU A 83 -25.76 -9.42 -1.69
CA GLU A 83 -27.09 -9.85 -2.16
C GLU A 83 -27.23 -9.78 -3.69
N LYS A 84 -26.51 -8.84 -4.30
CA LYS A 84 -26.42 -8.66 -5.76
C LYS A 84 -24.95 -8.58 -6.16
N PRO A 85 -24.55 -9.13 -7.32
CA PRO A 85 -23.19 -9.02 -7.80
C PRO A 85 -22.71 -7.56 -7.82
N LYS A 86 -21.60 -7.27 -7.13
CA LYS A 86 -21.01 -5.92 -7.07
C LYS A 86 -19.57 -5.97 -7.57
N ARG A 87 -19.23 -5.05 -8.47
CA ARG A 87 -17.84 -4.82 -8.90
C ARG A 87 -17.20 -3.77 -8.00
N ILE A 88 -16.01 -4.07 -7.50
CA ILE A 88 -15.18 -3.20 -6.67
C ILE A 88 -14.10 -2.60 -7.58
N ARG A 89 -13.98 -1.27 -7.52
CA ARG A 89 -12.98 -0.53 -8.28
C ARG A 89 -11.58 -0.79 -7.76
N VAL A 90 -10.61 -0.88 -8.66
CA VAL A 90 -9.20 -1.03 -8.29
C VAL A 90 -8.39 0.13 -8.80
N MET A 91 -7.71 0.82 -7.89
CA MET A 91 -6.59 1.69 -8.23
C MET A 91 -5.30 0.88 -8.16
N PHE A 92 -4.51 0.92 -9.23
CA PHE A 92 -3.27 0.18 -9.35
C PHE A 92 -2.08 1.01 -8.85
N THR A 93 -1.37 0.52 -7.83
CA THR A 93 -0.32 1.27 -7.12
C THR A 93 1.14 0.86 -7.33
N PRO A 94 1.53 -0.13 -8.17
CA PRO A 94 2.92 -0.60 -8.20
C PRO A 94 3.90 0.49 -8.62
N PHE A 95 3.46 1.43 -9.48
CA PHE A 95 4.31 2.45 -10.10
C PHE A 95 4.41 3.78 -9.32
N ARG A 96 3.76 3.89 -8.16
CA ARG A 96 3.88 5.03 -7.24
C ARG A 96 4.16 4.57 -5.83
N ASP A 97 3.14 4.08 -5.11
CA ASP A 97 3.34 3.62 -3.73
C ASP A 97 4.23 2.37 -3.67
N GLY A 98 4.14 1.45 -4.64
CA GLY A 98 5.01 0.27 -4.69
C GLY A 98 6.49 0.61 -4.81
N LEU A 99 6.85 1.48 -5.76
CA LEU A 99 8.22 2.00 -5.90
C LEU A 99 8.66 2.81 -4.67
N GLN A 100 7.74 3.56 -4.05
CA GLN A 100 8.02 4.33 -2.85
C GLN A 100 8.33 3.42 -1.65
N SER A 101 7.52 2.40 -1.42
CA SER A 101 7.67 1.45 -0.32
C SER A 101 8.87 0.51 -0.50
N SER A 102 9.21 0.16 -1.74
CA SER A 102 10.31 -0.78 -2.04
C SER A 102 11.67 -0.07 -2.16
N PHE A 103 11.70 1.12 -2.78
CA PHE A 103 12.95 1.79 -3.18
C PHE A 103 13.03 3.26 -2.74
N GLY A 104 12.10 3.74 -1.92
CA GLY A 104 12.02 5.16 -1.55
C GLY A 104 11.72 6.07 -2.75
N GLY A 105 11.13 5.52 -3.81
CA GLY A 105 10.79 6.26 -5.04
C GLY A 105 11.97 6.47 -6.00
N LYS A 106 13.12 5.85 -5.72
CA LYS A 106 14.38 6.01 -6.47
C LYS A 106 14.48 5.04 -7.65
N VAL A 107 13.46 5.03 -8.50
CA VAL A 107 13.42 4.24 -9.73
C VAL A 107 13.18 5.18 -10.91
N ARG A 108 14.02 5.08 -11.94
CA ARG A 108 13.93 5.93 -13.14
C ARG A 108 12.66 5.59 -13.90
N LEU A 109 12.05 6.59 -14.54
CA LEU A 109 10.79 6.39 -15.26
C LEU A 109 10.89 5.31 -16.34
N ASN A 110 11.93 5.39 -17.16
CA ASN A 110 12.10 4.48 -18.30
C ASN A 110 12.30 3.02 -17.87
N ASP A 111 12.70 2.78 -16.63
CA ASP A 111 12.97 1.44 -16.12
C ASP A 111 11.68 0.69 -15.78
N PHE A 112 10.52 1.36 -15.68
CA PHE A 112 9.24 0.68 -15.44
C PHE A 112 8.14 1.05 -16.45
N LEU A 113 8.40 1.97 -17.38
CA LEU A 113 7.37 2.50 -18.29
C LEU A 113 6.69 1.41 -19.13
N GLY A 114 7.44 0.41 -19.61
CA GLY A 114 6.87 -0.72 -20.35
C GLY A 114 5.83 -1.50 -19.56
N ALA A 115 6.01 -1.64 -18.24
CA ALA A 115 5.02 -2.29 -17.39
C ALA A 115 3.74 -1.45 -17.22
N VAL A 116 3.83 -0.12 -17.34
CA VAL A 116 2.66 0.77 -17.38
C VAL A 116 1.86 0.53 -18.66
N GLU A 117 2.55 0.50 -19.82
CA GLU A 117 1.94 0.24 -21.13
C GLU A 117 1.21 -1.11 -21.13
N LEU A 118 1.89 -2.18 -20.69
CA LEU A 118 1.30 -3.51 -20.59
C LEU A 118 0.10 -3.55 -19.63
N SER A 119 0.18 -2.82 -18.51
CA SER A 119 -0.93 -2.71 -17.56
C SER A 119 -2.15 -2.02 -18.20
N ALA A 120 -1.94 -0.97 -18.99
CA ALA A 120 -3.01 -0.30 -19.73
C ALA A 120 -3.60 -1.22 -20.83
N GLU A 121 -2.77 -1.96 -21.56
CA GLU A 121 -3.22 -2.96 -22.54
C GLU A 121 -4.07 -4.07 -21.88
N ALA A 122 -3.70 -4.48 -20.67
CA ALA A 122 -4.43 -5.44 -19.86
C ALA A 122 -5.78 -4.92 -19.32
N GLY A 123 -6.13 -3.66 -19.59
CA GLY A 123 -7.42 -3.07 -19.22
C GLY A 123 -7.42 -2.29 -17.90
N ILE A 124 -6.27 -2.12 -17.24
CA ILE A 124 -6.17 -1.26 -16.05
C ILE A 124 -6.33 0.20 -16.49
N ARG A 125 -7.19 0.95 -15.79
CA ARG A 125 -7.49 2.35 -16.13
C ARG A 125 -7.22 3.33 -15.00
N HIS A 126 -7.26 2.90 -13.75
CA HIS A 126 -7.00 3.78 -12.61
C HIS A 126 -5.60 3.49 -12.07
N PHE A 127 -4.68 4.44 -12.27
CA PHE A 127 -3.30 4.34 -11.84
C PHE A 127 -2.98 5.38 -10.80
N GLU A 128 -2.26 4.96 -9.77
CA GLU A 128 -1.50 5.90 -8.98
C GLU A 128 -0.14 6.14 -9.65
N PHE A 129 0.15 7.37 -10.03
CA PHE A 129 1.27 7.66 -10.96
C PHE A 129 2.21 8.79 -10.52
N GLY A 130 1.79 9.62 -9.57
CA GLY A 130 2.53 10.82 -9.18
C GLY A 130 2.25 11.29 -7.75
N GLY A 131 2.75 12.47 -7.41
CA GLY A 131 2.72 12.98 -6.03
C GLY A 131 3.56 12.12 -5.08
N GLY A 132 3.30 12.22 -3.78
CA GLY A 132 4.10 11.53 -2.75
C GLY A 132 5.61 11.75 -2.95
N ALA A 133 6.41 10.69 -2.81
CA ALA A 133 7.85 10.75 -3.10
C ALA A 133 8.16 10.78 -4.61
N ARG A 134 7.22 10.39 -5.49
CA ARG A 134 7.42 10.41 -6.95
C ARG A 134 7.45 11.81 -7.56
N PHE A 135 7.14 12.85 -6.79
CA PHE A 135 7.47 14.22 -7.18
C PHE A 135 8.94 14.57 -6.87
N GLN A 136 9.43 14.20 -5.69
CA GLN A 136 10.71 14.71 -5.18
C GLN A 136 11.90 13.80 -5.46
N ALA A 137 11.72 12.48 -5.33
CA ALA A 137 12.78 11.51 -5.51
C ALA A 137 13.39 11.52 -6.92
N PRO A 138 12.60 11.66 -8.01
CA PRO A 138 13.17 11.78 -9.36
C PRO A 138 14.07 13.01 -9.50
N PHE A 139 13.62 14.14 -8.94
CA PHE A 139 14.35 15.39 -8.99
C PHE A 139 15.64 15.35 -8.16
N PHE A 140 15.55 14.90 -6.90
CA PHE A 140 16.69 14.92 -5.97
C PHE A 140 17.73 13.83 -6.21
N TYR A 141 17.31 12.65 -6.68
CA TYR A 141 18.19 11.47 -6.72
C TYR A 141 18.47 10.96 -8.13
N LEU A 142 17.58 11.22 -9.11
CA LEU A 142 17.68 10.60 -10.43
C LEU A 142 18.01 11.61 -11.55
N GLY A 143 17.92 12.91 -11.25
CA GLY A 143 18.10 13.98 -12.24
C GLY A 143 16.95 14.05 -13.24
N GLU A 144 15.75 13.61 -12.86
CA GLU A 144 14.56 13.58 -13.71
C GLU A 144 13.59 14.70 -13.32
N ASN A 145 13.01 15.37 -14.32
CA ASN A 145 11.94 16.35 -14.08
C ASN A 145 10.61 15.62 -13.79
N PRO A 146 10.00 15.81 -12.61
CA PRO A 146 8.79 15.08 -12.23
C PRO A 146 7.61 15.34 -13.17
N PHE A 147 7.45 16.55 -13.69
CA PHE A 147 6.34 16.86 -14.61
C PHE A 147 6.53 16.23 -15.99
N GLU A 148 7.77 16.10 -16.47
CA GLU A 148 8.06 15.33 -17.69
C GLU A 148 7.80 13.85 -17.47
N CYS A 149 8.16 13.32 -16.30
CA CYS A 149 7.86 11.94 -15.95
C CYS A 149 6.35 11.67 -15.92
N MET A 150 5.56 12.59 -15.35
CA MET A 150 4.10 12.48 -15.32
C MET A 150 3.49 12.49 -16.74
N ARG A 151 3.96 13.35 -17.63
CA ARG A 151 3.46 13.39 -19.03
C ARG A 151 3.77 12.10 -19.78
N LYS A 152 5.00 11.60 -19.69
CA LYS A 152 5.38 10.32 -20.31
C LYS A 152 4.62 9.13 -19.72
N PHE A 153 4.39 9.13 -18.40
CA PHE A 153 3.54 8.12 -17.77
C PHE A 153 2.11 8.19 -18.32
N LYS A 154 1.53 9.38 -18.41
CA LYS A 154 0.19 9.58 -19.01
C LYS A 154 0.13 9.02 -20.42
N ASP A 155 1.13 9.30 -21.25
CA ASP A 155 1.20 8.79 -22.62
C ASP A 155 1.22 7.25 -22.65
N ALA A 156 1.99 6.62 -21.76
CA ALA A 156 2.05 5.17 -21.60
C ALA A 156 0.76 4.54 -21.04
N ALA A 157 0.11 5.20 -20.09
CA ALA A 157 -1.18 4.76 -19.53
C ALA A 157 -2.34 4.89 -20.55
N GLY A 158 -2.15 5.72 -21.56
CA GLY A 158 -3.08 5.90 -22.67
C GLY A 158 -4.28 6.80 -22.36
N PRO A 159 -5.10 7.10 -23.38
CA PRO A 159 -6.24 7.98 -23.24
C PRO A 159 -7.32 7.37 -22.33
N GLY A 160 -7.96 8.21 -21.52
CA GLY A 160 -9.06 7.80 -20.63
C GLY A 160 -8.62 7.10 -19.36
N ALA A 161 -7.32 7.07 -19.05
CA ALA A 161 -6.83 6.62 -17.74
C ALA A 161 -7.17 7.64 -16.65
N ASP A 162 -7.63 7.15 -15.51
CA ASP A 162 -7.70 7.89 -14.25
C ASP A 162 -6.31 7.91 -13.62
N LEU A 163 -5.70 9.09 -13.58
CA LEU A 163 -4.34 9.31 -13.13
C LEU A 163 -4.35 10.03 -11.79
N GLN A 164 -4.07 9.27 -10.73
CA GLN A 164 -4.19 9.72 -9.35
C GLN A 164 -2.83 10.06 -8.72
N ILE A 165 -2.76 11.20 -8.05
CA ILE A 165 -1.65 11.58 -7.19
C ILE A 165 -2.02 11.53 -5.71
N LEU A 166 -1.01 11.57 -4.85
CA LEU A 166 -1.15 11.77 -3.40
C LEU A 166 -0.56 13.13 -3.00
N THR A 167 -1.34 13.97 -2.32
CA THR A 167 -0.90 15.23 -1.72
C THR A 167 -1.11 15.26 -0.20
N ARG A 168 -0.27 16.04 0.49
CA ARG A 168 -0.22 16.13 1.96
C ARG A 168 -0.69 17.51 2.42
N SER A 169 -1.99 17.80 2.30
CA SER A 169 -2.62 19.01 2.85
C SER A 169 -1.74 20.26 2.62
N VAL A 170 -1.35 20.96 3.68
CA VAL A 170 -0.49 22.16 3.69
C VAL A 170 0.87 22.03 2.99
N SER A 171 1.41 20.82 2.86
CA SER A 171 2.70 20.59 2.19
C SER A 171 2.55 20.26 0.70
N GLY A 172 1.35 19.94 0.23
CA GLY A 172 1.12 19.50 -1.15
C GLY A 172 1.98 18.27 -1.52
N VAL A 173 2.79 18.37 -2.57
CA VAL A 173 3.76 17.32 -2.95
C VAL A 173 5.18 17.55 -2.41
N THR A 174 5.37 18.57 -1.56
CA THR A 174 6.70 18.96 -1.05
C THR A 174 6.99 18.37 0.34
N LEU A 175 8.16 18.68 0.94
CA LEU A 175 8.52 18.28 2.32
C LEU A 175 8.23 19.37 3.36
N THR A 176 7.79 20.56 2.93
CA THR A 176 7.58 21.72 3.80
C THR A 176 6.22 22.34 3.52
N THR A 177 5.65 23.01 4.50
CA THR A 177 4.43 23.80 4.31
C THR A 177 4.59 24.79 3.15
N GLN A 178 3.56 24.87 2.31
CA GLN A 178 3.49 25.75 1.15
C GLN A 178 2.52 26.91 1.43
N SER A 179 2.70 28.03 0.71
CA SER A 179 1.71 29.11 0.73
C SER A 179 0.45 28.71 -0.05
N PRO A 180 -0.70 29.37 0.20
CA PRO A 180 -1.92 29.16 -0.60
C PRO A 180 -1.68 29.33 -2.11
N GLU A 181 -0.87 30.32 -2.51
CA GLU A 181 -0.52 30.56 -3.91
C GLU A 181 0.34 29.42 -4.48
N GLY A 182 1.25 28.87 -3.67
CA GLY A 182 2.06 27.71 -4.03
C GLY A 182 1.21 26.47 -4.28
N LEU A 183 0.22 26.21 -3.41
CA LEU A 183 -0.72 25.10 -3.58
C LEU A 183 -1.64 25.31 -4.80
N ALA A 184 -2.10 26.55 -5.04
CA ALA A 184 -2.86 26.90 -6.24
C ALA A 184 -2.06 26.69 -7.52
N LEU A 185 -0.78 27.07 -7.53
CA LEU A 185 0.11 26.81 -8.66
C LEU A 185 0.35 25.31 -8.85
N GLN A 186 0.58 24.56 -7.77
CA GLN A 186 0.73 23.11 -7.80
C GLN A 186 -0.48 22.45 -8.45
N GLY A 187 -1.70 22.79 -8.02
CA GLY A 187 -2.94 22.24 -8.60
C GLY A 187 -3.00 22.43 -10.11
N LYS A 188 -2.74 23.66 -10.60
CA LYS A 188 -2.70 23.97 -12.04
C LYS A 188 -1.65 23.17 -12.78
N MET A 189 -0.45 23.03 -12.21
CA MET A 189 0.65 22.30 -12.85
C MET A 189 0.40 20.79 -12.90
N MET A 190 -0.21 20.21 -11.86
CA MET A 190 -0.56 18.79 -11.80
C MET A 190 -1.66 18.46 -12.83
N ALA A 191 -2.72 19.27 -12.89
CA ALA A 191 -3.77 19.12 -13.89
C ALA A 191 -3.19 19.25 -15.32
N ALA A 192 -2.33 20.24 -15.57
CA ALA A 192 -1.66 20.40 -16.86
C ALA A 192 -0.70 19.25 -17.22
N ALA A 193 -0.16 18.54 -16.22
CA ALA A 193 0.67 17.35 -16.41
C ALA A 193 -0.17 16.07 -16.61
N GLY A 194 -1.49 16.14 -16.47
CA GLY A 194 -2.41 15.03 -16.75
C GLY A 194 -3.06 14.38 -15.54
N THR A 195 -2.84 14.90 -14.32
CA THR A 195 -3.54 14.40 -13.14
C THR A 195 -5.05 14.59 -13.29
N THR A 196 -5.82 13.54 -13.03
CA THR A 196 -7.28 13.60 -13.00
C THR A 196 -7.85 13.45 -11.59
N TRP A 197 -7.13 12.77 -10.69
CA TRP A 197 -7.51 12.57 -9.29
C TRP A 197 -6.40 13.03 -8.34
N ASP A 198 -6.78 13.69 -7.24
CA ASP A 198 -5.86 13.99 -6.15
C ASP A 198 -6.42 13.44 -4.83
N ARG A 199 -5.71 12.45 -4.30
CA ARG A 199 -5.93 11.94 -2.95
C ARG A 199 -5.22 12.87 -1.97
N ASN A 200 -6.00 13.68 -1.28
CA ASN A 200 -5.50 14.66 -0.34
C ASN A 200 -5.66 14.16 1.10
N PHE A 201 -4.60 14.19 1.89
CA PHE A 201 -4.64 13.84 3.31
C PHE A 201 -3.93 14.87 4.18
N ASP A 202 -4.36 14.97 5.43
CA ASP A 202 -3.71 15.74 6.48
C ASP A 202 -3.13 14.77 7.51
N TYR A 203 -1.88 14.99 7.92
CA TYR A 203 -1.15 14.06 8.79
C TYR A 203 -1.70 14.03 10.23
N MET A 204 -2.54 14.99 10.61
CA MET A 204 -3.25 15.01 11.91
C MET A 204 -4.76 14.79 11.75
N ASN A 205 -5.26 14.50 10.55
CA ASN A 205 -6.70 14.56 10.25
C ASN A 205 -7.35 15.92 10.58
N ASP A 206 -6.61 17.03 10.48
CA ASP A 206 -7.22 18.36 10.60
C ASP A 206 -8.11 18.63 9.36
N VAL A 207 -9.42 18.48 9.55
CA VAL A 207 -10.42 18.61 8.48
C VAL A 207 -10.43 20.02 7.89
N ARG A 208 -10.19 21.06 8.69
CA ARG A 208 -10.21 22.44 8.19
C ARG A 208 -8.98 22.71 7.33
N SER A 209 -7.82 22.24 7.77
CA SER A 209 -6.56 22.28 7.01
C SER A 209 -6.70 21.52 5.69
N LEU A 210 -7.21 20.29 5.75
CA LEU A 210 -7.46 19.42 4.60
C LEU A 210 -8.35 20.10 3.56
N LEU A 211 -9.52 20.59 3.96
CA LEU A 211 -10.52 21.11 3.03
C LEU A 211 -10.11 22.47 2.45
N ASN A 212 -9.42 23.32 3.23
CA ASN A 212 -8.89 24.59 2.71
C ASN A 212 -7.76 24.38 1.70
N THR A 213 -6.88 23.41 1.94
CA THR A 213 -5.79 23.08 1.02
C THR A 213 -6.25 22.21 -0.16
N GLY A 214 -7.45 21.61 -0.06
CA GLY A 214 -8.14 20.93 -1.16
C GLY A 214 -8.84 21.85 -2.16
N LYS A 215 -9.13 23.11 -1.82
CA LYS A 215 -9.75 24.09 -2.76
C LYS A 215 -8.96 24.23 -4.07
N PRO A 216 -7.62 24.41 -4.06
CA PRO A 216 -6.78 24.35 -5.25
C PRO A 216 -6.94 23.13 -6.16
N ILE A 217 -7.25 21.96 -5.58
CA ILE A 217 -7.45 20.71 -6.33
C ILE A 217 -8.75 20.81 -7.14
N VAL A 218 -9.83 21.25 -6.47
CA VAL A 218 -11.14 21.45 -7.06
C VAL A 218 -11.10 22.54 -8.13
N ASP A 219 -10.44 23.67 -7.86
CA ASP A 219 -10.29 24.80 -8.79
C ASP A 219 -9.50 24.42 -10.05
N ALA A 220 -8.56 23.48 -9.93
CA ALA A 220 -7.82 22.92 -11.05
C ALA A 220 -8.63 21.90 -11.89
N GLY A 221 -9.87 21.58 -11.47
CA GLY A 221 -10.78 20.68 -12.17
C GLY A 221 -10.51 19.19 -11.93
N MET A 222 -9.73 18.84 -10.90
CA MET A 222 -9.44 17.44 -10.56
C MET A 222 -10.51 16.85 -9.62
N HIS A 223 -10.61 15.52 -9.60
CA HIS A 223 -11.39 14.78 -8.61
C HIS A 223 -10.72 14.90 -7.25
N HIS A 224 -11.39 15.53 -6.29
CA HIS A 224 -10.88 15.69 -4.93
C HIS A 224 -11.30 14.50 -4.06
N GLN A 225 -10.35 13.62 -3.76
CA GLN A 225 -10.54 12.50 -2.85
C GLN A 225 -9.98 12.82 -1.47
N CYS A 226 -10.86 13.10 -0.49
CA CYS A 226 -10.44 13.40 0.87
C CYS A 226 -10.13 12.12 1.65
N VAL A 227 -9.04 12.14 2.41
CA VAL A 227 -8.59 11.01 3.22
C VAL A 227 -9.00 11.16 4.68
N ILE A 228 -9.48 10.05 5.25
CA ILE A 228 -9.52 9.80 6.69
C ILE A 228 -8.31 8.89 6.98
N ALA A 229 -7.25 9.44 7.55
CA ALA A 229 -6.03 8.70 7.82
C ALA A 229 -6.25 7.78 9.03
N LEU A 230 -6.04 6.49 8.82
CA LEU A 230 -6.21 5.43 9.80
C LEU A 230 -4.85 5.02 10.38
N MET A 231 -4.88 4.61 11.64
CA MET A 231 -3.78 4.00 12.38
C MET A 231 -4.35 3.03 13.41
N GLY A 232 -3.78 1.83 13.49
CA GLY A 232 -3.93 0.96 14.65
C GLY A 232 -2.91 1.33 15.72
N LEU A 233 -3.39 1.58 16.94
CA LEU A 233 -2.53 1.85 18.09
C LEU A 233 -1.91 0.55 18.63
N PRO A 234 -0.71 0.63 19.23
CA PRO A 234 -0.07 -0.53 19.86
C PRO A 234 -0.71 -0.90 21.22
N PHE A 235 -1.70 -0.13 21.67
CA PHE A 235 -2.48 -0.32 22.88
C PHE A 235 -3.97 -0.09 22.59
N GLU A 236 -4.83 -0.61 23.44
CA GLU A 236 -6.27 -0.38 23.32
C GLU A 236 -6.62 1.07 23.73
N SER A 237 -7.46 1.72 22.93
CA SER A 237 -8.06 3.02 23.25
C SER A 237 -9.56 2.95 22.98
N ASP A 238 -10.36 3.50 23.89
CA ASP A 238 -11.80 3.68 23.75
C ASP A 238 -12.18 5.09 23.24
N LYS A 239 -11.19 5.99 23.08
CA LYS A 239 -11.39 7.39 22.70
C LYS A 239 -10.90 7.72 21.30
N VAL A 240 -9.64 7.39 21.02
CA VAL A 240 -8.96 7.75 19.76
C VAL A 240 -8.73 6.52 18.91
N HIS A 241 -8.66 6.72 17.59
CA HIS A 241 -8.45 5.65 16.62
C HIS A 241 -9.50 4.52 16.69
N THR A 242 -10.67 4.80 17.29
CA THR A 242 -11.84 3.94 17.29
C THR A 242 -12.66 4.13 16.01
N ALA A 243 -13.63 3.24 15.78
CA ALA A 243 -14.52 3.39 14.63
C ALA A 243 -15.32 4.71 14.68
N GLU A 244 -15.75 5.12 15.88
CA GLU A 244 -16.48 6.37 16.12
C GLU A 244 -15.59 7.60 15.89
N PHE A 245 -14.32 7.54 16.32
CA PHE A 245 -13.36 8.60 16.06
C PHE A 245 -13.24 8.89 14.55
N TYR A 246 -12.99 7.87 13.73
CA TYR A 246 -12.87 8.03 12.28
C TYR A 246 -14.19 8.41 11.60
N PHE A 247 -15.31 7.86 12.08
CA PHE A 247 -16.63 8.27 11.60
C PHE A 247 -16.87 9.77 11.83
N ASN A 248 -16.51 10.29 13.00
CA ASN A 248 -16.67 11.72 13.32
C ASN A 248 -15.81 12.61 12.43
N ILE A 249 -14.60 12.19 12.04
CA ILE A 249 -13.77 12.89 11.05
C ILE A 249 -14.49 12.93 9.70
N GLY A 250 -14.98 11.78 9.21
CA GLY A 250 -15.72 11.73 7.96
C GLY A 250 -17.01 12.58 7.99
N LYS A 251 -17.72 12.60 9.12
CA LYS A 251 -18.89 13.46 9.32
C LYS A 251 -18.54 14.95 9.18
N GLN A 252 -17.39 15.37 9.72
CA GLN A 252 -16.93 16.75 9.57
C GLN A 252 -16.58 17.07 8.11
N ILE A 253 -15.87 16.17 7.41
CA ILE A 253 -15.56 16.34 5.98
C ILE A 253 -16.85 16.50 5.16
N LEU A 254 -17.85 15.66 5.41
CA LEU A 254 -19.15 15.73 4.72
C LEU A 254 -19.91 17.03 5.05
N ALA A 255 -19.83 17.54 6.28
CA ALA A 255 -20.43 18.83 6.63
C ALA A 255 -19.82 20.01 5.82
N PHE A 256 -18.50 19.99 5.58
CA PHE A 256 -17.83 20.97 4.72
C PHE A 256 -18.24 20.83 3.24
N HIS A 257 -18.47 19.60 2.78
CA HIS A 257 -18.99 19.35 1.44
C HIS A 257 -20.41 19.91 1.28
N GLU A 258 -21.29 19.62 2.24
CA GLU A 258 -22.69 20.05 2.26
C GLU A 258 -22.84 21.57 2.38
N SER A 259 -21.94 22.25 3.12
CA SER A 259 -21.94 23.71 3.21
C SER A 259 -21.50 24.41 1.92
N GLY A 260 -20.92 23.66 0.97
CA GLY A 260 -20.37 24.19 -0.27
C GLY A 260 -19.01 24.89 -0.10
N GLU A 261 -18.38 24.80 1.07
CA GLU A 261 -17.08 25.43 1.33
C GLU A 261 -15.95 24.80 0.51
N CYS A 262 -16.00 23.49 0.29
CA CYS A 262 -15.09 22.78 -0.60
C CYS A 262 -15.76 21.50 -1.11
N ARG A 263 -15.72 21.27 -2.42
CA ARG A 263 -16.26 20.05 -3.03
C ARG A 263 -15.41 18.84 -2.64
N VAL A 264 -16.07 17.75 -2.27
CA VAL A 264 -15.45 16.45 -2.01
C VAL A 264 -16.11 15.47 -2.97
N ASP A 265 -15.31 14.85 -3.84
CA ASP A 265 -15.82 13.99 -4.89
C ASP A 265 -15.77 12.50 -4.47
N SER A 266 -14.89 12.14 -3.54
CA SER A 266 -14.89 10.82 -2.86
C SER A 266 -14.18 10.86 -1.51
N LEU A 267 -14.40 9.83 -0.68
CA LEU A 267 -13.67 9.61 0.57
C LEU A 267 -12.75 8.39 0.46
N CYS A 268 -11.62 8.41 1.16
CA CYS A 268 -10.71 7.28 1.29
C CYS A 268 -10.32 7.04 2.75
N LEU A 269 -10.57 5.83 3.24
CA LEU A 269 -9.98 5.31 4.47
C LEU A 269 -8.53 4.89 4.16
N LYS A 270 -7.53 5.56 4.75
CA LYS A 270 -6.11 5.33 4.39
C LYS A 270 -5.29 4.88 5.59
N ASP A 271 -4.97 3.59 5.64
CA ASP A 271 -4.08 2.98 6.63
C ASP A 271 -2.65 2.83 6.06
N ALA A 272 -1.79 3.81 6.30
CA ALA A 272 -0.44 3.84 5.72
C ALA A 272 0.57 2.88 6.39
N SER A 273 0.24 2.34 7.56
CA SER A 273 1.09 1.40 8.30
C SER A 273 0.64 -0.05 8.14
N GLY A 274 -0.62 -0.28 7.76
CA GLY A 274 -1.18 -1.62 7.71
C GLY A 274 -1.51 -2.17 9.09
N THR A 275 -1.78 -1.29 10.06
CA THR A 275 -1.96 -1.66 11.47
C THR A 275 -3.41 -1.60 11.93
N THR A 276 -4.31 -1.02 11.14
CA THR A 276 -5.69 -0.81 11.58
C THR A 276 -6.44 -2.15 11.61
N ALA A 277 -7.11 -2.45 12.71
CA ALA A 277 -7.89 -3.67 12.83
C ALA A 277 -9.04 -3.72 11.80
N PRO A 278 -9.29 -4.86 11.13
CA PRO A 278 -10.38 -5.00 10.16
C PRO A 278 -11.75 -4.59 10.71
N MET A 279 -12.02 -4.88 11.99
CA MET A 279 -13.31 -4.53 12.62
C MET A 279 -13.52 -3.01 12.75
N THR A 280 -12.45 -2.25 13.01
CA THR A 280 -12.51 -0.79 13.06
C THR A 280 -12.87 -0.25 11.67
N ILE A 281 -12.20 -0.76 10.63
CA ILE A 281 -12.47 -0.38 9.23
C ILE A 281 -13.91 -0.68 8.83
N TYR A 282 -14.40 -1.90 9.12
CA TYR A 282 -15.78 -2.30 8.81
C TYR A 282 -16.80 -1.36 9.47
N LYS A 283 -16.68 -1.14 10.79
CA LYS A 283 -17.62 -0.29 11.54
C LYS A 283 -17.59 1.15 11.03
N THR A 284 -16.41 1.71 10.79
CA THR A 284 -16.29 3.06 10.21
C THR A 284 -16.94 3.15 8.84
N ALA A 285 -16.67 2.19 7.95
CA ALA A 285 -17.25 2.18 6.61
C ALA A 285 -18.79 2.09 6.66
N VAL A 286 -19.35 1.20 7.50
CA VAL A 286 -20.80 1.07 7.69
C VAL A 286 -21.44 2.38 8.13
N GLU A 287 -20.88 3.04 9.14
CA GLU A 287 -21.46 4.29 9.65
C GLU A 287 -21.32 5.43 8.63
N LEU A 288 -20.19 5.53 7.91
CA LEU A 288 -20.02 6.53 6.85
C LEU A 288 -21.01 6.32 5.70
N LYS A 289 -21.18 5.09 5.21
CA LYS A 289 -22.10 4.80 4.10
C LYS A 289 -23.57 5.10 4.42
N LYS A 290 -23.96 5.23 5.69
CA LYS A 290 -25.31 5.68 6.08
C LYS A 290 -25.56 7.17 5.81
N ILE A 291 -24.51 7.99 5.86
CA ILE A 291 -24.61 9.45 5.76
C ILE A 291 -24.03 10.01 4.47
N MET A 292 -23.14 9.28 3.79
CA MET A 292 -22.56 9.69 2.52
C MET A 292 -23.64 9.77 1.41
N PRO A 293 -23.52 10.73 0.48
CA PRO A 293 -24.32 10.71 -0.74
C PRO A 293 -24.17 9.36 -1.47
N PRO A 294 -25.27 8.74 -1.97
CA PRO A 294 -25.22 7.41 -2.56
C PRO A 294 -24.22 7.25 -3.72
N GLU A 295 -24.04 8.31 -4.51
CA GLU A 295 -23.13 8.38 -5.64
C GLU A 295 -21.67 8.60 -5.23
N MET A 296 -21.41 9.06 -4.00
CA MET A 296 -20.07 9.35 -3.52
C MET A 296 -19.32 8.05 -3.21
N PRO A 297 -18.19 7.78 -3.89
CA PRO A 297 -17.35 6.61 -3.63
C PRO A 297 -16.71 6.62 -2.24
N LEU A 298 -16.70 5.46 -1.58
CA LEU A 298 -15.81 5.20 -0.45
C LEU A 298 -14.68 4.25 -0.87
N TRP A 299 -13.44 4.66 -0.64
CA TRP A 299 -12.23 3.90 -0.96
C TRP A 299 -11.53 3.40 0.29
N MET A 300 -10.78 2.29 0.14
CA MET A 300 -9.88 1.79 1.18
C MET A 300 -8.47 1.62 0.61
N HIS A 301 -7.49 2.18 1.30
CA HIS A 301 -6.06 1.98 1.05
C HIS A 301 -5.41 1.41 2.30
N THR A 302 -4.67 0.31 2.18
CA THR A 302 -3.82 -0.19 3.26
C THR A 302 -2.54 -0.85 2.74
N ASN A 303 -1.48 -0.87 3.55
CA ASN A 303 -0.25 -1.60 3.28
C ASN A 303 -0.29 -2.99 3.94
N ASP A 304 0.36 -3.98 3.33
CA ASP A 304 0.33 -5.38 3.76
C ASP A 304 1.44 -5.73 4.78
N THR A 305 1.96 -4.72 5.48
CA THR A 305 3.15 -4.85 6.35
C THR A 305 2.90 -5.88 7.44
N ALA A 306 1.73 -5.82 8.09
CA ALA A 306 1.31 -6.77 9.11
C ALA A 306 0.67 -8.06 8.53
N SER A 307 0.60 -8.21 7.21
CA SER A 307 -0.10 -9.30 6.51
C SER A 307 -1.60 -9.42 6.82
N THR A 308 -2.25 -8.29 7.08
CA THR A 308 -3.68 -8.20 7.37
C THR A 308 -4.46 -7.52 6.24
N ALA A 309 -3.80 -7.01 5.19
CA ALA A 309 -4.43 -6.08 4.25
C ALA A 309 -5.60 -6.69 3.47
N VAL A 310 -5.52 -7.97 3.07
CA VAL A 310 -6.64 -8.67 2.41
C VAL A 310 -7.87 -8.73 3.32
N SER A 311 -7.67 -8.99 4.62
CA SER A 311 -8.76 -9.00 5.61
C SER A 311 -9.33 -7.59 5.82
N CYS A 312 -8.47 -6.57 5.88
CA CYS A 312 -8.88 -5.16 5.92
C CYS A 312 -9.72 -4.76 4.70
N TYR A 313 -9.34 -5.19 3.50
CA TYR A 313 -10.13 -4.95 2.29
C TYR A 313 -11.45 -5.70 2.28
N GLN A 314 -11.49 -6.96 2.71
CA GLN A 314 -12.77 -7.69 2.87
C GLN A 314 -13.71 -6.99 3.86
N ALA A 315 -13.17 -6.50 4.99
CA ALA A 315 -13.93 -5.74 5.98
C ALA A 315 -14.46 -4.41 5.41
N ALA A 316 -13.64 -3.68 4.66
CA ALA A 316 -14.04 -2.44 3.99
C ALA A 316 -15.13 -2.69 2.94
N ILE A 317 -14.96 -3.69 2.08
CA ILE A 317 -15.92 -4.08 1.04
C ILE A 317 -17.25 -4.49 1.68
N HIS A 318 -17.22 -5.28 2.75
CA HIS A 318 -18.42 -5.66 3.50
C HIS A 318 -19.10 -4.45 4.15
N GLY A 319 -18.33 -3.48 4.61
CA GLY A 319 -18.84 -2.21 5.13
C GLY A 319 -19.39 -1.27 4.05
N GLY A 320 -19.30 -1.64 2.77
CA GLY A 320 -19.89 -0.92 1.64
C GLY A 320 -18.90 -0.08 0.83
N CYS A 321 -17.59 -0.23 1.02
CA CYS A 321 -16.60 0.41 0.15
C CYS A 321 -16.82 0.06 -1.33
N ASP A 322 -16.48 1.01 -2.19
CA ASP A 322 -16.70 0.98 -3.63
C ASP A 322 -15.39 0.81 -4.42
N GLY A 323 -14.24 0.99 -3.77
CA GLY A 323 -12.93 0.78 -4.37
C GLY A 323 -11.83 0.46 -3.36
N VAL A 324 -10.78 -0.19 -3.85
CA VAL A 324 -9.59 -0.58 -3.08
C VAL A 324 -8.32 -0.32 -3.88
N ASP A 325 -7.19 -0.22 -3.18
CA ASP A 325 -5.88 -0.10 -3.81
C ASP A 325 -5.18 -1.46 -3.88
N LEU A 326 -4.73 -1.88 -5.06
CA LEU A 326 -4.03 -3.15 -5.23
C LEU A 326 -2.75 -2.96 -6.01
N SER A 327 -1.84 -3.91 -5.81
CA SER A 327 -0.59 -3.95 -6.54
C SER A 327 -0.36 -5.32 -7.18
N VAL A 328 0.78 -5.48 -7.83
CA VAL A 328 1.24 -6.73 -8.44
C VAL A 328 2.68 -7.01 -8.03
N ARG A 329 3.01 -8.27 -7.80
CA ARG A 329 4.42 -8.69 -7.62
C ARG A 329 5.26 -8.26 -8.84
N PRO A 330 6.55 -7.92 -8.66
CA PRO A 330 7.31 -7.91 -7.42
C PRO A 330 7.07 -6.67 -6.54
N MET A 331 6.24 -5.73 -6.97
CA MET A 331 5.87 -4.50 -6.25
C MET A 331 4.64 -4.69 -5.37
N ALA A 332 4.48 -5.82 -4.70
CA ALA A 332 3.32 -6.10 -3.84
C ALA A 332 3.72 -6.87 -2.58
N SER A 333 2.85 -6.78 -1.57
CA SER A 333 3.02 -7.31 -0.21
C SER A 333 4.20 -6.71 0.55
N GLY A 334 4.39 -7.12 1.81
CA GLY A 334 5.33 -6.45 2.71
C GLY A 334 4.89 -5.01 2.96
N THR A 335 5.75 -4.02 2.77
CA THR A 335 5.40 -2.60 2.97
C THR A 335 4.53 -2.01 1.85
N VAL A 336 4.13 -2.80 0.85
CA VAL A 336 3.26 -2.40 -0.27
C VAL A 336 1.83 -2.94 -0.08
N GLN A 337 0.88 -2.47 -0.88
CA GLN A 337 -0.47 -3.08 -1.00
C GLN A 337 -0.38 -4.57 -1.34
N PRO A 338 -1.40 -5.37 -0.97
CA PRO A 338 -1.45 -6.79 -1.32
C PRO A 338 -1.57 -6.99 -2.84
N ASP A 339 -1.12 -8.16 -3.30
CA ASP A 339 -1.26 -8.56 -4.70
C ASP A 339 -2.74 -8.72 -5.09
N ALA A 340 -3.12 -8.21 -6.25
CA ALA A 340 -4.50 -8.24 -6.76
C ALA A 340 -5.09 -9.65 -6.80
N ARG A 341 -4.27 -10.68 -7.08
CA ARG A 341 -4.72 -12.08 -7.11
C ARG A 341 -5.16 -12.57 -5.74
N SER A 342 -4.51 -12.11 -4.66
CA SER A 342 -4.85 -12.51 -3.30
C SER A 342 -6.24 -12.04 -2.90
N LEU A 343 -6.57 -10.76 -3.15
CA LEU A 343 -7.91 -10.25 -2.88
C LEU A 343 -8.95 -10.90 -3.80
N ALA A 344 -8.67 -11.03 -5.10
CA ALA A 344 -9.60 -11.69 -6.02
C ALA A 344 -9.91 -13.14 -5.61
N HIS A 345 -8.93 -13.87 -5.07
CA HIS A 345 -9.14 -15.20 -4.52
C HIS A 345 -10.04 -15.15 -3.27
N ALA A 346 -9.78 -14.21 -2.36
CA ALA A 346 -10.56 -14.03 -1.14
C ALA A 346 -12.03 -13.63 -1.39
N LEU A 347 -12.33 -13.01 -2.54
CA LEU A 347 -13.69 -12.63 -2.93
C LEU A 347 -14.49 -13.75 -3.62
N LYS A 348 -13.89 -14.90 -3.94
CA LYS A 348 -14.61 -16.02 -4.59
C LYS A 348 -15.80 -16.47 -3.75
N GLY A 349 -16.96 -16.60 -4.38
CA GLY A 349 -18.20 -17.04 -3.72
C GLY A 349 -18.89 -15.95 -2.88
N THR A 350 -18.32 -14.75 -2.76
CA THR A 350 -18.90 -13.66 -1.96
C THR A 350 -19.91 -12.79 -2.72
N GLY A 351 -19.98 -12.92 -4.05
CA GLY A 351 -20.75 -12.00 -4.91
C GLY A 351 -20.03 -10.68 -5.24
N TYR A 352 -18.89 -10.40 -4.61
CA TYR A 352 -18.01 -9.30 -5.00
C TYR A 352 -16.98 -9.74 -6.04
N THR A 353 -16.66 -8.85 -6.98
CA THR A 353 -15.61 -9.06 -8.00
C THR A 353 -14.79 -7.79 -8.17
N LEU A 354 -13.57 -7.89 -8.69
CA LEU A 354 -12.76 -6.72 -9.05
C LEU A 354 -13.11 -6.26 -10.47
N ASP A 355 -12.91 -4.97 -10.76
CA ASP A 355 -13.10 -4.40 -12.10
C ASP A 355 -11.87 -4.53 -13.03
N ILE A 356 -10.86 -5.30 -12.61
CA ILE A 356 -9.67 -5.65 -13.39
C ILE A 356 -9.62 -7.15 -13.70
N ASP A 357 -8.98 -7.51 -14.81
CA ASP A 357 -8.71 -8.91 -15.16
C ASP A 357 -7.46 -9.42 -14.46
N VAL A 358 -7.64 -10.11 -13.33
CA VAL A 358 -6.53 -10.68 -12.57
C VAL A 358 -5.79 -11.81 -13.29
N SER A 359 -6.33 -12.37 -14.38
CA SER A 359 -5.64 -13.37 -15.19
C SER A 359 -4.44 -12.77 -15.95
N LYS A 360 -4.39 -11.44 -16.10
CA LYS A 360 -3.29 -10.70 -16.73
C LYS A 360 -2.11 -10.40 -15.80
N MET A 361 -2.29 -10.54 -14.49
CA MET A 361 -1.24 -10.24 -13.50
C MET A 361 0.07 -11.01 -13.71
N PRO A 362 0.09 -12.28 -14.14
CA PRO A 362 1.35 -12.99 -14.41
C PRO A 362 2.21 -12.35 -15.51
N GLU A 363 1.60 -11.77 -16.55
CA GLU A 363 2.32 -11.10 -17.64
C GLU A 363 2.92 -9.77 -17.15
N ILE A 364 2.13 -8.99 -16.41
CA ILE A 364 2.57 -7.73 -15.79
C ILE A 364 3.68 -8.00 -14.76
N GLU A 365 3.52 -9.02 -13.92
CA GLU A 365 4.53 -9.45 -12.94
C GLU A 365 5.82 -9.80 -13.64
N LYS A 366 5.77 -10.66 -14.67
CA LYS A 366 6.97 -11.07 -15.41
C LYS A 366 7.71 -9.84 -15.96
N MET A 367 7.01 -8.95 -16.65
CA MET A 367 7.63 -7.75 -17.21
C MET A 367 8.20 -6.85 -16.12
N THR A 368 7.46 -6.63 -15.04
CA THR A 368 7.92 -5.78 -13.92
C THR A 368 9.14 -6.40 -13.23
N THR A 369 9.19 -7.73 -13.06
CA THR A 369 10.36 -8.44 -12.54
C THR A 369 11.57 -8.29 -13.45
N ASP A 370 11.40 -8.47 -14.76
CA ASP A 370 12.49 -8.33 -15.73
C ASP A 370 13.04 -6.90 -15.74
N LEU A 371 12.14 -5.90 -15.68
CA LEU A 371 12.47 -4.47 -15.66
C LEU A 371 13.16 -4.04 -14.35
N MET A 372 12.80 -4.65 -13.23
CA MET A 372 13.39 -4.34 -11.92
C MET A 372 14.61 -5.21 -11.58
N ALA A 373 15.17 -5.96 -12.54
CA ALA A 373 16.26 -6.91 -12.28
C ALA A 373 17.55 -6.26 -11.75
N ASP A 374 17.80 -4.99 -12.11
CA ASP A 374 18.97 -4.23 -11.65
C ASP A 374 18.74 -3.51 -10.30
N TYR A 375 17.54 -3.64 -9.71
CA TYR A 375 17.16 -3.02 -8.45
C TYR A 375 17.23 -4.04 -7.30
N ASP A 376 17.99 -3.70 -6.26
CA ASP A 376 18.12 -4.55 -5.07
C ASP A 376 16.90 -4.44 -4.16
N PHE A 377 16.10 -5.50 -4.12
CA PHE A 377 14.98 -5.61 -3.20
C PHE A 377 15.44 -5.86 -1.77
N ASN A 378 15.02 -5.01 -0.84
CA ASN A 378 15.29 -5.19 0.57
C ASN A 378 14.30 -6.21 1.18
N PRO A 379 14.77 -7.35 1.73
CA PRO A 379 13.90 -8.33 2.38
C PRO A 379 13.00 -7.76 3.49
N THR A 380 13.45 -6.71 4.18
CA THR A 380 12.66 -6.00 5.21
C THR A 380 11.44 -5.29 4.62
N THR A 381 11.50 -4.89 3.35
CA THR A 381 10.36 -4.24 2.67
C THR A 381 9.45 -5.22 1.94
N THR A 382 9.98 -6.36 1.49
CA THR A 382 9.22 -7.37 0.72
C THR A 382 8.58 -8.44 1.59
N SER A 383 8.93 -8.51 2.88
CA SER A 383 8.42 -9.51 3.81
C SER A 383 7.42 -8.90 4.79
N ALA A 384 6.51 -9.73 5.26
CA ALA A 384 5.63 -9.38 6.36
C ALA A 384 6.43 -9.13 7.65
N ASP A 385 6.01 -8.13 8.42
CA ASP A 385 6.51 -7.87 9.76
C ASP A 385 5.36 -7.47 10.69
N ALA A 386 4.78 -8.46 11.36
CA ALA A 386 3.69 -8.25 12.32
C ALA A 386 4.10 -7.41 13.54
N ARG A 387 5.41 -7.21 13.79
CA ARG A 387 5.87 -6.39 14.91
C ARG A 387 5.46 -4.91 14.73
N VAL A 388 5.19 -4.47 13.50
CA VAL A 388 4.66 -3.12 13.21
C VAL A 388 3.35 -2.79 13.95
N LEU A 389 2.62 -3.80 14.41
CA LEU A 389 1.45 -3.60 15.28
C LEU A 389 1.83 -2.99 16.64
N GLY A 390 3.04 -3.26 17.14
CA GLY A 390 3.59 -2.67 18.38
C GLY A 390 4.30 -1.33 18.17
N PHE A 391 4.61 -0.96 16.92
CA PHE A 391 5.21 0.31 16.54
C PHE A 391 4.62 0.73 15.19
N PRO A 392 3.50 1.49 15.14
CA PRO A 392 2.76 1.75 13.90
C PRO A 392 3.46 2.76 12.98
N MET A 393 4.69 2.45 12.57
CA MET A 393 5.49 3.23 11.65
C MET A 393 5.03 2.92 10.22
N PRO A 394 4.72 3.94 9.40
CA PRO A 394 4.39 3.73 8.00
C PRO A 394 5.52 2.99 7.27
N GLY A 395 5.18 2.08 6.35
CA GLY A 395 6.17 1.19 5.71
C GLY A 395 7.32 1.95 5.02
N GLY A 396 7.02 3.08 4.36
CA GLY A 396 8.02 3.95 3.73
C GLY A 396 8.95 4.71 4.69
N ALA A 397 8.66 4.72 6.00
CA ALA A 397 9.48 5.37 7.03
C ALA A 397 10.44 4.40 7.75
N ILE A 398 10.18 3.08 7.69
CA ILE A 398 11.02 2.06 8.34
C ILE A 398 12.45 2.08 7.77
N GLY A 399 12.58 2.01 6.44
CA GLY A 399 13.88 2.01 5.76
C GLY A 399 14.75 3.23 6.10
N PRO A 400 14.25 4.47 5.94
CA PRO A 400 14.98 5.68 6.32
C PRO A 400 15.41 5.72 7.79
N ASN A 401 14.55 5.31 8.74
CA ASN A 401 14.89 5.30 10.17
C ASN A 401 16.03 4.33 10.49
N VAL A 402 16.02 3.11 9.93
CA VAL A 402 17.13 2.16 10.08
C VAL A 402 18.43 2.75 9.54
N HIS A 403 18.40 3.42 8.39
CA HIS A 403 19.58 4.11 7.83
C HIS A 403 20.11 5.23 8.73
N MET A 404 19.21 5.98 9.37
CA MET A 404 19.58 7.00 10.36
C MET A 404 20.23 6.38 11.60
N MET A 405 19.72 5.24 12.09
CA MET A 405 20.30 4.52 13.23
C MET A 405 21.69 3.95 12.92
N VAL A 406 21.90 3.43 11.70
CA VAL A 406 23.23 3.01 11.22
C VAL A 406 24.20 4.19 11.24
N LYS A 407 23.80 5.34 10.69
CA LYS A 407 24.63 6.56 10.69
C LYS A 407 24.95 7.08 12.10
N ALA A 408 24.01 6.96 13.02
CA ALA A 408 24.18 7.34 14.41
C ALA A 408 24.94 6.30 15.25
N GLY A 409 25.23 5.10 14.70
CA GLY A 409 25.93 4.03 15.42
C GLY A 409 25.10 3.42 16.56
N ILE A 410 23.77 3.44 16.44
CA ILE A 410 22.83 2.96 17.48
C ILE A 410 21.93 1.81 16.98
N LEU A 411 22.34 1.11 15.92
CA LEU A 411 21.53 0.02 15.35
C LEU A 411 21.34 -1.14 16.35
N ASP A 412 22.29 -1.35 17.25
CA ASP A 412 22.21 -2.30 18.36
C ASP A 412 21.02 -2.00 19.30
N LYS A 413 20.58 -0.74 19.37
CA LYS A 413 19.42 -0.30 20.14
C LYS A 413 18.09 -0.36 19.39
N TYR A 414 18.04 -0.99 18.22
CA TYR A 414 16.83 -1.04 17.40
C TYR A 414 15.60 -1.53 18.19
N SER A 415 15.72 -2.65 18.89
CA SER A 415 14.63 -3.19 19.71
C SER A 415 14.22 -2.25 20.85
N GLU A 416 15.17 -1.56 21.49
CA GLU A 416 14.87 -0.58 22.55
C GLU A 416 14.08 0.61 21.97
N VAL A 417 14.51 1.14 20.82
CA VAL A 417 13.79 2.22 20.13
C VAL A 417 12.36 1.80 19.76
N LEU A 418 12.17 0.57 19.27
CA LEU A 418 10.84 0.05 18.97
C LEU A 418 9.96 -0.07 20.22
N ASN A 419 10.53 -0.44 21.37
CA ASN A 419 9.79 -0.55 22.63
C ASN A 419 9.35 0.81 23.20
N GLU A 420 10.01 1.91 22.81
CA GLU A 420 9.63 3.28 23.24
C GLU A 420 8.47 3.86 22.42
N PHE A 421 8.10 3.26 21.28
CA PHE A 421 7.03 3.78 20.42
C PHE A 421 5.70 4.01 21.15
N PRO A 422 5.16 3.04 21.92
CA PRO A 422 3.91 3.24 22.66
C PRO A 422 3.97 4.47 23.58
N VAL A 423 5.10 4.66 24.28
CA VAL A 423 5.32 5.78 25.20
C VAL A 423 5.35 7.11 24.45
N VAL A 424 6.07 7.18 23.33
CA VAL A 424 6.17 8.40 22.52
C VAL A 424 4.84 8.73 21.84
N VAL A 425 4.10 7.73 21.36
CA VAL A 425 2.77 7.93 20.76
C VAL A 425 1.78 8.46 21.80
N GLU A 426 1.78 7.91 23.00
CA GLU A 426 0.93 8.39 24.10
C GLU A 426 1.34 9.79 24.57
N ALA A 427 2.63 10.06 24.73
CA ALA A 427 3.15 11.38 25.12
C ALA A 427 2.90 12.45 24.04
N GLY A 428 2.89 12.05 22.77
CA GLY A 428 2.43 12.86 21.65
C GLY A 428 0.91 13.05 21.62
N GLY A 429 0.17 12.53 22.59
CA GLY A 429 -1.27 12.72 22.75
C GLY A 429 -2.15 11.72 22.00
N ALA A 430 -1.58 10.74 21.28
CA ALA A 430 -2.29 9.81 20.39
C ALA A 430 -3.34 10.51 19.47
N TRP A 431 -3.08 11.81 19.23
CA TRP A 431 -3.88 12.92 18.73
C TRP A 431 -5.41 12.80 18.82
N THR A 432 -5.90 12.87 20.06
CA THR A 432 -7.26 13.32 20.46
C THR A 432 -7.71 14.62 19.82
#